data_AF-A0A7S0LB52-F1
#
_entry.id   AF-A0A7S0LB52-F1
#
_cell.length_a   1.000
_cell.length_b   1.000
_cell.length_c   1.000
_cell.angle_alpha   90.00
_cell.angle_beta   90.00
_cell.angle_gamma   90.00
#
_symmetry.space_group_name_H-M   'P 1'
#
loop_
_entity.id
_entity.type
_entity.pdbx_description
1 polymer ?
#
loop_
_entity_poly.entity_id
_entity_poly.type
_entity_poly.pdbx_seq_one_letter_code
_entity_poly.pdbx_strand_id
1 'polypeptide(L)'
;LSGDPPTRDYAWARKEALAVGEPKPRAARPLGAWAMELPAQADEAALKPVLLVFMLGSTCHAEIRCAREAAARHPQHEVIFGSSALRTPAQLVDAMMEMPPMPPLSVK
;
A
#
# COMPACT_ATOMS: atom_id res chain seq x y z
N LEU A 1 -20.79 7.63 -37.28
CA LEU A 1 -20.94 6.27 -36.71
C LEU A 1 -20.37 6.33 -35.29
N SER A 2 -21.21 6.75 -34.33
CA SER A 2 -20.87 6.76 -32.90
C SER A 2 -20.99 5.34 -32.36
N GLY A 3 -19.90 4.78 -31.84
CA GLY A 3 -19.89 3.47 -31.20
C GLY A 3 -19.68 3.65 -29.71
N ASP A 4 -20.77 3.69 -28.95
CA ASP A 4 -20.71 3.49 -27.50
C ASP A 4 -20.31 2.03 -27.22
N PRO A 5 -19.44 1.76 -26.23
CA PRO A 5 -19.16 0.40 -25.81
C PRO A 5 -20.35 -0.18 -25.02
N PRO A 6 -20.58 -1.50 -25.07
CA PRO A 6 -21.74 -2.12 -24.44
C PRO A 6 -21.57 -2.15 -22.92
N THR A 7 -22.25 -1.26 -22.21
CA THR A 7 -22.40 -1.32 -20.76
C THR A 7 -23.30 -2.51 -20.41
N ARG A 8 -22.67 -3.68 -20.22
CA ARG A 8 -23.30 -4.85 -19.60
C ARG A 8 -23.85 -4.44 -18.22
N ASP A 9 -25.14 -4.67 -18.01
CA ASP A 9 -25.80 -4.43 -16.72
C ASP A 9 -25.21 -5.33 -15.63
N TYR A 10 -24.35 -4.76 -14.77
CA TYR A 10 -23.81 -5.39 -13.57
C TYR A 10 -24.80 -5.32 -12.40
N ALA A 11 -26.06 -5.70 -12.63
CA ALA A 11 -27.10 -5.69 -11.60
C ALA A 11 -26.78 -6.62 -10.42
N TRP A 12 -26.01 -7.69 -10.65
CA TRP A 12 -25.56 -8.61 -9.62
C TRP A 12 -24.49 -8.00 -8.69
N ALA A 13 -23.55 -7.20 -9.23
CA ALA A 13 -22.51 -6.54 -8.44
C ALA A 13 -23.09 -5.47 -7.49
N ARG A 14 -24.21 -4.84 -7.89
CA ARG A 14 -24.93 -3.88 -7.04
C ARG A 14 -25.60 -4.53 -5.84
N LYS A 15 -26.04 -5.78 -5.99
CA LYS A 15 -26.73 -6.52 -4.92
C LYS A 15 -25.75 -7.02 -3.85
N GLU A 16 -24.51 -7.35 -4.24
CA GLU A 16 -23.43 -7.67 -3.30
C GLU A 16 -22.93 -6.42 -2.56
N ALA A 17 -22.85 -5.28 -3.25
CA ALA A 17 -22.43 -4.01 -2.64
C ALA A 17 -23.41 -3.48 -1.58
N LEU A 18 -24.70 -3.82 -1.67
CA LEU A 18 -25.71 -3.42 -0.67
C LEU A 18 -25.78 -4.38 0.54
N ALA A 19 -25.22 -5.58 0.45
CA ALA A 19 -25.14 -6.54 1.55
C ALA A 19 -23.90 -6.31 2.44
N VAL A 20 -22.89 -5.63 1.91
CA VAL A 20 -21.73 -5.15 2.67
C VAL A 20 -22.11 -3.80 3.25
N GLY A 21 -22.60 -3.81 4.50
CA GLY A 21 -23.02 -2.61 5.22
C GLY A 21 -22.03 -1.45 5.05
N GLU A 22 -22.58 -0.23 4.98
CA GLU A 22 -21.84 1.00 4.75
C GLU A 22 -20.49 1.00 5.51
N PRO A 23 -19.34 1.14 4.82
CA PRO A 23 -18.07 1.26 5.50
C PRO A 23 -18.09 2.58 6.26
N LYS A 24 -18.36 2.49 7.56
CA LYS A 24 -18.22 3.58 8.52
C LYS A 24 -16.86 4.25 8.26
N PRO A 25 -16.78 5.57 8.03
CA PRO A 25 -15.53 6.22 7.68
C PRO A 25 -14.52 5.94 8.79
N ARG A 26 -13.56 5.05 8.49
CA ARG A 26 -12.51 4.67 9.41
C ARG A 26 -11.64 5.91 9.55
N ALA A 27 -11.77 6.61 10.68
CA ALA A 27 -10.94 7.77 10.99
C ALA A 27 -9.49 7.43 10.63
N ALA A 28 -8.85 8.31 9.85
CA ALA A 28 -7.49 8.12 9.40
C ALA A 28 -6.59 7.95 10.62
N ARG A 29 -6.23 6.70 10.94
CA ARG A 29 -5.26 6.41 12.01
C ARG A 29 -3.93 6.99 11.56
N PRO A 30 -3.19 7.70 12.43
CA PRO A 30 -1.86 8.17 12.08
C PRO A 30 -0.98 6.97 11.70
N LEU A 31 -0.18 7.13 10.64
CA LEU A 31 0.80 6.12 10.22
C LEU A 31 1.67 5.77 11.43
N GLY A 32 1.67 4.49 11.83
CA GLY A 32 2.41 4.03 13.01
C GLY A 32 1.59 3.88 14.30
N ALA A 33 0.28 4.16 14.32
CA ALA A 33 -0.57 3.86 15.47
C ALA A 33 -0.55 2.35 15.85
N TRP A 34 -0.38 1.47 14.86
CA TRP A 34 -0.22 0.03 15.08
C TRP A 34 1.14 -0.34 15.70
N ALA A 35 2.14 0.53 15.56
CA ALA A 35 3.50 0.30 16.07
C ALA A 35 3.68 0.76 17.52
N MET A 36 2.77 1.60 18.05
CA MET A 36 2.87 2.12 19.42
C MET A 36 1.94 1.46 20.43
N GLU A 37 0.98 0.64 19.99
CA GLU A 37 0.15 -0.18 20.88
C GLU A 37 0.85 -1.53 21.16
N LEU A 38 2.11 -1.50 21.59
CA LEU A 38 2.71 -2.66 22.24
C LEU A 38 2.22 -2.65 23.69
N PRO A 39 1.41 -3.63 24.14
CA PRO A 39 1.07 -3.70 25.55
C PRO A 39 2.38 -3.80 26.35
N ALA A 40 2.56 -2.94 27.34
CA ALA A 40 3.76 -2.85 28.19
C ALA A 40 4.06 -4.13 29.01
N GLN A 41 3.33 -5.22 28.74
CA GLN A 41 3.45 -6.56 29.33
C GLN A 41 3.42 -7.66 28.25
N ALA A 42 3.71 -7.34 26.98
CA ALA A 42 4.07 -8.39 26.03
C ALA A 42 5.41 -8.95 26.48
N ASP A 43 5.38 -10.19 26.97
CA ASP A 43 6.54 -11.05 27.17
C ASP A 43 7.52 -10.82 26.00
N GLU A 44 8.68 -10.20 26.25
CA GLU A 44 9.65 -9.85 25.20
C GLU A 44 10.06 -11.08 24.40
N ALA A 45 9.95 -12.28 24.99
CA ALA A 45 10.19 -13.56 24.34
C ALA A 45 9.11 -13.97 23.31
N ALA A 46 7.92 -13.35 23.33
CA ALA A 46 6.80 -13.66 22.44
C ALA A 46 6.69 -12.70 21.24
N LEU A 47 7.47 -11.60 21.21
CA LEU A 47 7.45 -10.65 20.11
C LEU A 47 8.28 -11.17 18.94
N LYS A 48 7.62 -11.36 17.79
CA LYS A 48 8.30 -11.71 16.54
C LYS A 48 9.19 -10.54 16.11
N PRO A 49 10.45 -10.76 15.72
CA PRO A 49 11.29 -9.70 15.17
C PRO A 49 10.62 -9.08 13.94
N VAL A 50 10.50 -7.76 13.93
CA VAL A 50 9.82 -6.99 12.86
C VAL A 50 10.85 -6.34 11.95
N LEU A 51 10.76 -6.63 10.64
CA LEU A 51 11.45 -5.91 9.59
C LEU A 51 10.49 -4.91 8.94
N LEU A 52 10.80 -3.61 9.10
CA LEU A 52 10.03 -2.53 8.49
C LEU A 52 10.81 -1.93 7.31
N VAL A 53 10.21 -1.94 6.13
CA VAL A 53 10.77 -1.38 4.89
C VAL A 53 9.86 -0.28 4.38
N PHE A 54 10.40 0.92 4.18
CA PHE A 54 9.67 2.03 3.58
C PHE A 54 10.38 2.54 2.33
N MET A 55 9.73 2.41 1.17
CA MET A 55 10.25 2.88 -0.12
C MET A 55 9.90 4.34 -0.37
N LEU A 56 10.92 5.16 -0.69
CA LEU A 56 10.73 6.54 -1.13
C LEU A 56 10.31 6.57 -2.60
N GLY A 57 9.32 7.41 -2.93
CA GLY A 57 8.76 7.54 -4.27
C GLY A 57 7.53 6.65 -4.47
N SER A 58 7.73 5.44 -4.96
CA SER A 58 6.62 4.48 -5.12
C SER A 58 7.09 3.04 -5.04
N THR A 59 6.14 2.15 -4.80
CA THR A 59 6.34 0.70 -4.94
C THR A 59 5.44 0.12 -6.03
N CYS A 60 5.76 -1.09 -6.48
CA CYS A 60 4.95 -1.92 -7.35
C CYS A 60 4.49 -3.21 -6.65
N HIS A 61 3.53 -3.90 -7.27
CA HIS A 61 2.99 -5.16 -6.75
C HIS A 61 4.06 -6.27 -6.64
N ALA A 62 5.10 -6.23 -7.49
CA ALA A 62 6.18 -7.20 -7.43
C ALA A 62 6.99 -7.10 -6.12
N GLU A 63 7.27 -5.89 -5.65
CA GLU A 63 8.00 -5.67 -4.39
C GLU A 63 7.16 -6.09 -3.18
N ILE A 64 5.86 -5.78 -3.18
CA ILE A 64 4.93 -6.25 -2.14
C ILE A 64 4.86 -7.79 -2.12
N ARG A 65 4.84 -8.43 -3.30
CA ARG A 65 4.88 -9.89 -3.40
C ARG A 65 6.18 -10.44 -2.80
N CYS A 66 7.33 -9.85 -3.11
CA CYS A 66 8.61 -10.26 -2.53
C CYS A 66 8.61 -10.16 -1.00
N ALA A 67 8.05 -9.09 -0.43
CA ALA A 67 7.91 -8.95 1.03
C ALA A 67 7.06 -10.07 1.64
N ARG A 68 5.97 -10.48 0.97
CA ARG A 68 5.12 -11.60 1.40
C ARG A 68 5.83 -12.94 1.28
N GLU A 69 6.56 -13.17 0.18
CA GLU A 69 7.36 -14.38 -0.01
C GLU A 69 8.46 -14.50 1.04
N ALA A 70 9.12 -13.39 1.39
CA ALA A 70 10.10 -13.35 2.46
C ALA A 70 9.48 -13.68 3.83
N ALA A 71 8.33 -13.08 4.16
CA ALA A 71 7.60 -13.38 5.38
C ALA A 71 7.16 -14.85 5.47
N ALA A 72 6.73 -15.44 4.34
CA ALA A 72 6.34 -16.84 4.27
C ALA A 72 7.51 -17.80 4.53
N ARG A 73 8.73 -17.44 4.10
CA ARG A 73 9.95 -18.23 4.36
C ARG A 73 10.45 -18.11 5.79
N HIS A 74 10.09 -17.03 6.49
CA HIS A 74 10.52 -16.77 7.85
C HIS A 74 9.32 -16.50 8.77
N PRO A 75 8.52 -17.52 9.14
CA PRO A 75 7.27 -17.34 9.91
C PRO A 75 7.47 -16.76 11.33
N GLN A 76 8.70 -16.85 11.83
CA GLN A 76 9.13 -16.27 13.10
C GLN A 76 9.35 -14.76 13.03
N HIS A 77 9.44 -14.19 11.82
CA HIS A 77 9.64 -12.77 11.58
C HIS A 77 8.38 -12.14 11.00
N GLU A 78 8.15 -10.87 11.30
CA GLU A 78 7.11 -10.07 10.66
C GLU A 78 7.76 -9.11 9.66
N VAL A 79 7.23 -9.04 8.44
CA VAL A 79 7.71 -8.10 7.41
C VAL A 79 6.60 -7.10 7.12
N ILE A 80 6.86 -5.83 7.42
CA ILE A 80 5.98 -4.71 7.14
C ILE A 80 6.61 -3.89 6.01
N PHE A 81 5.88 -3.77 4.90
CA PHE A 81 6.35 -3.07 3.71
C PHE A 81 5.43 -1.90 3.39
N GLY A 82 6.00 -0.71 3.25
CA GLY A 82 5.29 0.53 2.97
C GLY A 82 5.97 1.36 1.89
N SER A 83 5.23 2.31 1.34
CA SER A 83 5.76 3.31 0.41
C SER A 83 4.89 4.56 0.42
N SER A 84 5.39 5.64 -0.17
CA SER A 84 4.59 6.86 -0.38
C SER A 84 3.47 6.69 -1.42
N ALA A 85 3.59 5.75 -2.36
CA ALA A 85 2.56 5.48 -3.35
C ALA A 85 2.68 4.06 -3.91
N LEU A 86 1.55 3.38 -4.11
CA LEU A 86 1.48 2.15 -4.90
C LEU A 86 1.19 2.50 -6.36
N ARG A 87 2.10 2.13 -7.27
CA ARG A 87 1.99 2.46 -8.70
C ARG A 87 2.11 1.23 -9.58
N THR A 88 1.42 1.29 -10.72
CA THR A 88 1.71 0.45 -11.88
C THR A 88 2.92 1.00 -12.63
N PRO A 89 3.56 0.20 -13.51
CA PRO A 89 4.65 0.70 -14.34
C PRO A 89 4.25 1.93 -15.17
N ALA A 90 3.04 1.96 -15.73
CA ALA A 90 2.53 3.10 -16.50
C ALA A 90 2.44 4.36 -15.63
N GLN A 91 1.82 4.27 -14.45
CA GLN A 91 1.70 5.39 -13.51
C GLN A 91 3.04 5.91 -13.01
N LEU A 92 4.05 5.04 -12.90
CA LEU A 92 5.40 5.46 -12.57
C LEU A 92 6.00 6.29 -13.71
N VAL A 93 5.89 5.82 -14.95
CA VAL A 93 6.37 6.54 -16.14
C VAL A 93 5.68 7.90 -16.28
N ASP A 94 4.35 7.94 -16.16
CA ASP A 94 3.58 9.18 -16.25
C ASP A 94 4.07 10.21 -15.21
N ALA A 95 4.23 9.76 -13.96
CA ALA A 95 4.71 10.64 -12.91
C ALA A 95 6.18 11.05 -13.07
N MET A 96 7.01 10.25 -13.77
CA MET A 96 8.37 10.65 -14.11
C MET A 96 8.38 11.77 -15.17
N MET A 97 7.44 11.74 -16.11
CA MET A 97 7.29 12.77 -17.13
C MET A 97 6.75 14.09 -16.56
N GLU A 98 5.99 14.02 -15.47
CA GLU A 98 5.48 15.19 -14.74
C GLU A 98 6.51 15.82 -13.78
N MET A 99 7.67 15.19 -13.56
CA MET A 99 8.66 15.71 -12.64
C MET A 99 9.27 17.03 -13.16
N PRO A 100 9.25 18.10 -12.36
CA PRO A 100 9.92 19.33 -12.75
C PRO A 100 11.43 19.10 -12.84
N PRO A 101 12.13 19.85 -13.72
CA PRO A 101 13.58 19.78 -13.78
C PRO A 101 14.18 20.11 -12.42
N MET A 102 15.22 19.36 -12.03
CA MET A 102 15.92 19.61 -10.78
C MET A 102 16.48 21.04 -10.80
N PRO A 103 16.28 21.84 -9.74
CA PRO A 103 16.90 23.14 -9.65
C PRO A 103 18.43 22.98 -9.72
N PRO A 104 19.15 23.93 -10.32
CA PRO A 104 20.61 23.86 -10.38
C PRO A 104 21.17 23.73 -8.97
N LEU A 105 22.09 22.79 -8.77
CA LEU A 105 22.81 22.64 -7.51
C LEU A 105 23.55 23.96 -7.24
N SER A 106 23.09 24.72 -6.26
CA SER A 106 23.76 25.92 -5.81
C SER A 106 25.05 25.51 -5.13
N VAL A 107 26.16 25.58 -5.87
CA VAL A 107 27.50 25.49 -5.31
C VAL A 107 27.71 26.77 -4.51
N LYS A 108 27.74 26.65 -3.18
CA LYS A 108 28.24 27.69 -2.28
C LYS A 108 29.72 27.47 -2.02
#